data_AF-A0A953NP53-F1
#
_entry.id   AF-A0A953NP53-F1
#
_cell.length_a   1.000
_cell.length_b   1.000
_cell.length_c   1.000
_cell.angle_alpha   90.00
_cell.angle_beta   90.00
_cell.angle_gamma   90.00
#
_symmetry.space_group_name_H-M   'P 1'
#
loop_
_entity.id
_entity.type
_entity.pdbx_description
1 polymer ?
#
loop_
_entity_poly.entity_id
_entity_poly.type
_entity_poly.pdbx_seq_one_letter_code
_entity_poly.pdbx_strand_id
1 'polypeptide(L)'
;MSLASIALSVQKAMLNQPLIDRYKCVESVATFGLAGELSEDTGFFRFGQKAICYGQSVSGFRSTHPVGSLYDVARDVEVSGLTVRLPFDPTTVIDNLRLERYVTGSNGRGIRKLGKQAQRNAYYTIRPLLPVGLRKHLQQIYLRGWDRTPFPRWPVDFSVEDILERLLLISMKAQGITEVPFIWFWPEGAPGCAIMTHDIEQPAGRDFCAELMDLNDAAGIKASFQVVPEVRYSVDNNYLELIRRRGFEICVHDLNHDGRLFENKEEFLRRAERINHYAQEFRTRGFRAGAMYRNQEWFNALDISYDMSVPNVAHLEPQSGGCCTVMPYFIGNVLELPLTATQDYSLFHIIGDYSIELWKQQIEMILQRNGLISFIIHPDYVIEKRAQAVYVDLLAHLDRVRAERKLWIALPSAVDRWWRNRRDMQLVKDGEAWRIEGPDKERARIAYAVLDGDRVIYRVQEQH
;
A
#
# COMPACT_ATOMS: atom_id res chain seq x y z
N MET A 1 9.36 -37.10 -13.66
CA MET A 1 10.18 -35.98 -13.15
C MET A 1 10.64 -36.35 -11.75
N SER A 2 11.90 -36.07 -11.38
CA SER A 2 12.40 -36.32 -10.01
C SER A 2 11.86 -35.27 -9.02
N LEU A 3 11.80 -35.61 -7.73
CA LEU A 3 11.43 -34.66 -6.66
C LEU A 3 12.30 -33.40 -6.67
N ALA A 4 13.59 -33.54 -7.01
CA ALA A 4 14.51 -32.41 -7.16
C ALA A 4 14.14 -31.50 -8.35
N SER A 5 13.68 -32.08 -9.47
CA SER A 5 13.19 -31.30 -10.62
C SER A 5 11.91 -30.54 -10.29
N ILE A 6 11.03 -31.12 -9.48
CA ILE A 6 9.80 -30.47 -9.02
C ILE A 6 10.14 -29.32 -8.05
N ALA A 7 11.00 -29.58 -7.06
CA ALA A 7 11.44 -28.55 -6.11
C ALA A 7 12.11 -27.36 -6.80
N LEU A 8 12.98 -27.62 -7.79
CA LEU A 8 13.63 -26.57 -8.57
C LEU A 8 12.62 -25.77 -9.42
N SER A 9 11.60 -26.43 -9.98
CA SER A 9 10.54 -25.75 -10.73
C SER A 9 9.66 -24.86 -9.84
N VAL A 10 9.32 -25.33 -8.63
CA VAL A 10 8.57 -24.57 -7.62
C VAL A 10 9.38 -23.36 -7.17
N GLN A 11 10.68 -23.54 -6.89
CA GLN A 11 11.57 -22.45 -6.49
C GLN A 11 11.67 -21.38 -7.58
N LYS A 12 11.84 -21.77 -8.85
CA LYS A 12 11.84 -20.81 -9.98
C LYS A 12 10.51 -20.07 -10.11
N ALA A 13 9.38 -20.77 -10.01
CA ALA A 13 8.06 -20.15 -10.04
C ALA A 13 7.92 -19.09 -8.94
N MET A 14 8.41 -19.39 -7.73
CA MET A 14 8.39 -18.44 -6.61
C MET A 14 9.26 -17.20 -6.85
N LEU A 15 10.47 -17.33 -7.41
CA LEU A 15 11.37 -16.19 -7.67
C LEU A 15 10.84 -15.25 -8.77
N ASN A 16 10.08 -15.81 -9.72
CA ASN A 16 9.51 -15.07 -10.85
C ASN A 16 8.24 -14.30 -10.48
N GLN A 17 7.51 -14.80 -9.48
CA GLN A 17 6.17 -14.37 -9.13
C GLN A 17 6.01 -12.85 -8.95
N PRO A 18 6.90 -12.12 -8.24
CA PRO A 18 6.71 -10.68 -8.03
C PRO A 18 6.73 -9.86 -9.33
N LEU A 19 7.58 -10.25 -10.28
CA LEU A 19 7.67 -9.60 -11.58
C LEU A 19 6.41 -9.91 -12.41
N ILE A 20 6.00 -11.18 -12.43
CA ILE A 20 4.80 -11.62 -13.16
C ILE A 20 3.53 -11.01 -12.58
N ASP A 21 3.39 -10.90 -11.27
CA ASP A 21 2.24 -10.25 -10.63
C ASP A 21 2.17 -8.75 -10.96
N ARG A 22 3.34 -8.09 -10.93
CA ARG A 22 3.44 -6.65 -11.22
C ARG A 22 3.05 -6.36 -12.65
N TYR A 23 3.65 -7.04 -13.62
CA TYR A 23 3.51 -6.69 -15.04
C TYR A 23 2.45 -7.51 -15.76
N LYS A 24 2.15 -8.74 -15.31
CA LYS A 24 1.30 -9.70 -16.05
C LYS A 24 1.78 -9.88 -17.50
N CYS A 25 3.10 -9.94 -17.66
CA CYS A 25 3.78 -10.25 -18.91
C CYS A 25 3.95 -11.78 -19.07
N VAL A 26 4.50 -12.21 -20.21
CA VAL A 26 4.81 -13.63 -20.45
C VAL A 26 5.90 -14.15 -19.52
N GLU A 27 5.73 -15.39 -19.03
CA GLU A 27 6.62 -15.99 -18.02
C GLU A 27 8.09 -16.08 -18.46
N SER A 28 8.35 -16.21 -19.76
CA SER A 28 9.72 -16.28 -20.28
C SER A 28 10.55 -15.02 -19.96
N VAL A 29 9.89 -13.87 -19.75
CA VAL A 29 10.57 -12.63 -19.33
C VAL A 29 11.05 -12.71 -17.88
N ALA A 30 10.42 -13.51 -17.02
CA ALA A 30 10.87 -13.74 -15.66
C ALA A 30 11.61 -15.08 -15.61
N THR A 31 12.92 -15.09 -15.88
CA THR A 31 13.73 -16.32 -15.76
C THR A 31 14.81 -16.13 -14.70
N PHE A 32 14.40 -16.19 -13.43
CA PHE A 32 15.30 -16.00 -12.28
C PHE A 32 15.71 -17.31 -11.62
N GLY A 33 16.93 -17.34 -11.08
CA GLY A 33 17.44 -18.37 -10.19
C GLY A 33 18.22 -17.76 -9.03
N LEU A 34 18.56 -18.52 -8.00
CA LEU A 34 19.50 -18.05 -6.97
C LEU A 34 20.95 -18.24 -7.41
N ALA A 35 21.80 -17.27 -7.11
CA ALA A 35 23.25 -17.34 -7.34
C ALA A 35 23.95 -18.35 -6.42
N GLY A 36 23.39 -18.62 -5.24
CA GLY A 36 23.93 -19.55 -4.26
C GLY A 36 22.99 -19.74 -3.07
N GLU A 37 23.54 -20.24 -1.95
CA GLU A 37 22.82 -20.39 -0.68
C GLU A 37 22.65 -19.03 0.00
N LEU A 38 21.46 -18.80 0.58
CA LEU A 38 21.15 -17.56 1.30
C LEU A 38 21.79 -17.57 2.69
N SER A 39 22.21 -16.40 3.15
CA SER A 39 22.74 -16.19 4.51
C SER A 39 21.75 -16.60 5.60
N GLU A 40 22.23 -17.05 6.76
CA GLU A 40 21.37 -17.30 7.94
C GLU A 40 20.80 -16.01 8.55
N ASP A 41 21.54 -14.90 8.44
CA ASP A 41 21.14 -13.60 8.95
C ASP A 41 20.33 -12.78 7.95
N THR A 42 19.52 -11.87 8.47
CA THR A 42 18.73 -10.90 7.70
C THR A 42 19.17 -9.47 8.02
N GLY A 43 19.21 -8.61 7.01
CA GLY A 43 19.41 -7.17 7.23
C GLY A 43 19.24 -6.36 5.94
N PHE A 44 19.62 -5.10 6.01
CA PHE A 44 19.55 -4.16 4.91
C PHE A 44 20.74 -4.30 3.95
N PHE A 45 20.44 -4.24 2.67
CA PHE A 45 21.40 -4.14 1.58
C PHE A 45 20.78 -3.31 0.45
N ARG A 46 21.53 -3.03 -0.61
CA ARG A 46 21.03 -2.33 -1.80
C ARG A 46 21.01 -3.23 -3.01
N PHE A 47 20.08 -2.97 -3.91
CA PHE A 47 20.06 -3.56 -5.24
C PHE A 47 20.13 -2.45 -6.30
N GLY A 48 21.37 -2.09 -6.65
CA GLY A 48 21.67 -0.90 -7.42
C GLY A 48 21.61 0.37 -6.58
N GLN A 49 21.61 1.52 -7.24
CA GLN A 49 21.76 2.81 -6.55
C GLN A 49 20.53 3.22 -5.73
N LYS A 50 19.32 2.83 -6.15
CA LYS A 50 18.06 3.35 -5.61
C LYS A 50 17.35 2.39 -4.65
N ALA A 51 17.44 1.09 -4.90
CA ALA A 51 16.59 0.11 -4.25
C ALA A 51 17.17 -0.33 -2.90
N ILE A 52 16.49 -0.01 -1.80
CA ILE A 52 16.80 -0.52 -0.47
C ILE A 52 16.05 -1.84 -0.27
N CYS A 53 16.78 -2.89 0.10
CA CYS A 53 16.26 -4.22 0.33
C CYS A 53 16.39 -4.59 1.81
N TYR A 54 15.56 -5.52 2.28
CA TYR A 54 15.72 -6.14 3.60
C TYR A 54 15.46 -7.65 3.52
N GLY A 55 16.42 -8.45 3.98
CA GLY A 55 16.30 -9.90 3.99
C GLY A 55 17.64 -10.60 4.02
N GLN A 56 17.64 -11.85 3.58
CA GLN A 56 18.86 -12.65 3.39
C GLN A 56 19.46 -12.35 2.01
N SER A 57 20.77 -12.55 1.88
CA SER A 57 21.45 -12.49 0.58
C SER A 57 22.54 -13.56 0.50
N VAL A 58 22.92 -13.95 -0.72
CA VAL A 58 24.00 -14.92 -0.99
C VAL A 58 25.36 -14.32 -0.70
N SER A 59 25.53 -13.04 -1.05
CA SER A 59 26.80 -12.32 -1.04
C SER A 59 26.73 -11.05 -0.21
N GLY A 60 27.89 -10.47 0.05
CA GLY A 60 28.03 -9.19 0.77
C GLY A 60 27.75 -9.30 2.26
N PHE A 61 27.67 -8.14 2.93
CA PHE A 61 27.20 -8.02 4.32
C PHE A 61 25.79 -7.43 4.34
N ARG A 62 25.00 -7.77 5.37
CA ARG A 62 23.69 -7.15 5.63
C ARG A 62 23.80 -6.24 6.85
N SER A 63 23.33 -5.01 6.71
CA SER A 63 23.37 -4.01 7.78
C SER A 63 22.15 -4.14 8.70
N THR A 64 22.31 -3.86 9.98
CA THR A 64 21.17 -3.73 10.91
C THR A 64 20.40 -2.41 10.74
N HIS A 65 21.02 -1.44 10.05
CA HIS A 65 20.46 -0.10 9.80
C HIS A 65 20.25 0.14 8.30
N PRO A 66 19.19 0.88 7.91
CA PRO A 66 18.87 1.16 6.50
C PRO A 66 19.74 2.25 5.87
N VAL A 67 20.69 2.82 6.63
CA VAL A 67 21.58 3.91 6.20
C VAL A 67 23.03 3.60 6.54
N GLY A 68 23.92 4.37 5.92
CA GLY A 68 25.37 4.16 6.00
C GLY A 68 25.86 3.26 4.87
N SER A 69 26.92 2.49 5.17
CA SER A 69 27.46 1.53 4.21
C SER A 69 26.49 0.36 4.08
N LEU A 70 25.83 0.25 2.92
CA LEU A 70 25.05 -0.92 2.55
C LEU A 70 25.76 -1.60 1.40
N TYR A 71 25.89 -2.92 1.47
CA TYR A 71 26.43 -3.68 0.37
C TYR A 71 25.45 -3.63 -0.82
N ASP A 72 25.96 -3.31 -2.00
CA ASP A 72 25.16 -3.34 -3.24
C ASP A 72 25.33 -4.70 -3.91
N VAL A 73 24.30 -5.54 -3.79
CA VAL A 73 24.27 -6.89 -4.35
C VAL A 73 24.04 -6.91 -5.86
N ALA A 74 23.71 -5.79 -6.50
CA ALA A 74 23.55 -5.76 -7.96
C ALA A 74 24.84 -6.14 -8.72
N ARG A 75 26.00 -6.00 -8.07
CA ARG A 75 27.31 -6.40 -8.64
C ARG A 75 27.53 -7.92 -8.69
N ASP A 76 26.75 -8.68 -7.92
CA ASP A 76 26.85 -10.14 -7.81
C ASP A 76 25.73 -10.85 -8.57
N VAL A 77 25.00 -10.12 -9.41
CA VAL A 77 24.05 -10.73 -10.33
C VAL A 77 24.83 -11.41 -11.45
N GLU A 78 24.58 -12.70 -11.63
CA GLU A 78 25.20 -13.48 -12.70
C GLU A 78 24.19 -13.73 -13.82
N VAL A 79 24.65 -13.72 -15.06
CA VAL A 79 23.83 -14.09 -16.22
C VAL A 79 24.38 -15.39 -16.80
N SER A 80 23.56 -16.44 -16.81
CA SER A 80 23.90 -17.75 -17.36
C SER A 80 22.91 -18.10 -18.47
N GLY A 81 23.31 -17.87 -19.72
CA GLY A 81 22.41 -17.92 -20.87
C GLY A 81 21.26 -16.91 -20.70
N LEU A 82 20.02 -17.40 -20.75
CA LEU A 82 18.81 -16.58 -20.55
C LEU A 82 18.39 -16.45 -19.08
N THR A 83 19.07 -17.13 -18.15
CA THR A 83 18.72 -17.11 -16.73
C THR A 83 19.53 -16.05 -15.99
N VAL A 84 18.83 -15.19 -15.24
CA VAL A 84 19.44 -14.23 -14.32
C VAL A 84 19.53 -14.86 -12.93
N ARG A 85 20.73 -15.05 -12.40
CA ARG A 85 20.95 -15.57 -11.05
C ARG A 85 21.06 -14.40 -10.07
N LEU A 86 20.10 -14.30 -9.17
CA LEU A 86 19.99 -13.23 -8.19
C LEU A 86 20.70 -13.63 -6.88
N PRO A 87 21.40 -12.69 -6.23
CA PRO A 87 22.03 -12.90 -4.93
C PRO A 87 21.04 -12.75 -3.77
N PHE A 88 19.74 -12.80 -4.01
CA PHE A 88 18.68 -12.78 -3.01
C PHE A 88 17.40 -13.36 -3.61
N ASP A 89 16.45 -13.76 -2.76
CA ASP A 89 15.10 -14.11 -3.16
C ASP A 89 14.24 -12.83 -3.26
N PRO A 90 13.83 -12.38 -4.47
CA PRO A 90 13.06 -11.16 -4.64
C PRO A 90 11.68 -11.24 -3.98
N THR A 91 11.07 -12.43 -3.89
CA THR A 91 9.75 -12.61 -3.25
C THR A 91 9.86 -12.35 -1.77
N THR A 92 10.80 -13.02 -1.11
CA THR A 92 11.06 -12.82 0.32
C THR A 92 11.45 -11.37 0.63
N VAL A 93 12.30 -10.75 -0.19
CA VAL A 93 12.73 -9.35 0.02
C VAL A 93 11.56 -8.36 -0.14
N ILE A 94 10.74 -8.51 -1.18
CA ILE A 94 9.58 -7.64 -1.41
C ILE A 94 8.54 -7.82 -0.30
N ASP A 95 8.28 -9.06 0.13
CA ASP A 95 7.36 -9.34 1.23
C ASP A 95 7.87 -8.78 2.55
N ASN A 96 9.18 -8.84 2.80
CA ASN A 96 9.76 -8.23 4.00
C ASN A 96 9.54 -6.71 4.06
N LEU A 97 9.51 -6.03 2.91
CA LEU A 97 9.18 -4.61 2.83
C LEU A 97 7.68 -4.38 3.02
N ARG A 98 6.84 -5.05 2.24
CA ARG A 98 5.37 -4.93 2.28
C ARG A 98 4.78 -5.25 3.65
N LEU A 99 5.27 -6.34 4.27
CA LEU A 99 4.84 -6.83 5.58
C LEU A 99 5.64 -6.22 6.74
N GLU A 100 6.48 -5.23 6.45
CA GLU A 100 7.22 -4.43 7.44
C GLU A 100 8.15 -5.24 8.36
N ARG A 101 8.59 -6.42 7.92
CA ARG A 101 9.44 -7.32 8.71
C ARG A 101 10.78 -6.68 9.08
N TYR A 102 11.24 -5.71 8.28
CA TYR A 102 12.42 -4.88 8.55
C TYR A 102 12.33 -4.04 9.84
N VAL A 103 11.13 -3.73 10.33
CA VAL A 103 10.93 -2.99 11.60
C VAL A 103 11.30 -3.86 12.80
N THR A 104 11.08 -5.17 12.70
CA THR A 104 11.33 -6.10 13.81
C THR A 104 12.79 -6.53 13.92
N GLY A 105 13.53 -6.59 12.80
CA GLY A 105 14.95 -6.94 12.83
C GLY A 105 15.91 -5.76 12.98
N SER A 106 15.45 -4.52 12.72
CA SER A 106 16.22 -3.29 13.01
C SER A 106 16.13 -2.86 14.49
N ASN A 107 15.12 -3.34 15.22
CA ASN A 107 14.94 -3.12 16.64
C ASN A 107 15.28 -4.41 17.40
N GLY A 108 16.49 -4.49 17.99
CA GLY A 108 17.00 -5.65 18.72
C GLY A 108 15.93 -6.45 19.49
N ARG A 109 15.93 -7.77 19.30
CA ARG A 109 14.95 -8.73 19.81
C ARG A 109 14.65 -8.50 21.31
N GLY A 110 13.37 -8.34 21.66
CA GLY A 110 12.83 -8.55 23.00
C GLY A 110 12.56 -7.30 23.85
N ILE A 111 13.59 -6.56 24.27
CA ILE A 111 13.49 -5.64 25.41
C ILE A 111 12.74 -4.33 25.07
N ARG A 112 12.95 -3.75 23.88
CA ARG A 112 12.25 -2.53 23.45
C ARG A 112 10.78 -2.76 23.08
N LYS A 113 10.42 -3.98 22.66
CA LYS A 113 9.04 -4.33 22.27
C LYS A 113 8.12 -4.37 23.49
N LEU A 114 8.59 -4.95 24.60
CA LEU A 114 7.91 -4.95 25.91
C LEU A 114 7.75 -3.53 26.47
N GLY A 115 8.79 -2.70 26.39
CA GLY A 115 8.72 -1.30 26.84
C GLY A 115 7.72 -0.45 26.04
N LYS A 116 7.69 -0.57 24.71
CA LYS A 116 6.71 0.12 23.86
C LYS A 116 5.27 -0.36 24.10
N GLN A 117 5.08 -1.67 24.33
CA GLN A 117 3.76 -2.23 24.63
C GLN A 117 3.24 -1.77 25.99
N ALA A 118 4.09 -1.74 27.02
CA ALA A 118 3.73 -1.18 28.34
C ALA A 118 3.41 0.33 28.28
N GLN A 119 4.21 1.10 27.54
CA GLN A 119 3.95 2.54 27.31
C GLN A 119 2.66 2.78 26.52
N ARG A 120 2.40 1.98 25.49
CA ARG A 120 1.13 2.03 24.74
C ARG A 120 -0.04 1.71 25.65
N ASN A 121 0.06 0.67 26.45
CA ASN A 121 -0.99 0.28 27.39
C ASN A 121 -1.26 1.37 28.42
N ALA A 122 -0.22 2.00 28.98
CA ALA A 122 -0.38 3.14 29.88
C ALA A 122 -1.03 4.34 29.15
N TYR A 123 -0.56 4.68 27.94
CA TYR A 123 -1.14 5.76 27.15
C TYR A 123 -2.62 5.53 26.84
N TYR A 124 -3.02 4.39 26.30
CA TYR A 124 -4.42 4.10 25.96
C TYR A 124 -5.32 3.89 27.17
N THR A 125 -4.76 3.54 28.33
CA THR A 125 -5.51 3.53 29.60
C THR A 125 -5.83 4.95 30.07
N ILE A 126 -4.91 5.91 29.87
CA ILE A 126 -5.07 7.30 30.30
C ILE A 126 -5.70 8.17 29.20
N ARG A 127 -5.61 7.78 27.92
CA ARG A 127 -6.07 8.52 26.73
C ARG A 127 -7.52 9.01 26.88
N PRO A 128 -8.50 8.22 27.35
CA PRO A 128 -9.88 8.70 27.54
C PRO A 128 -9.99 9.90 28.49
N LEU A 129 -9.08 10.02 29.45
CA LEU A 129 -9.06 11.08 30.47
C LEU A 129 -8.32 12.35 30.02
N LEU A 130 -7.59 12.31 28.90
CA LEU A 130 -6.82 13.46 28.41
C LEU A 130 -7.68 14.36 27.51
N PRO A 131 -7.71 15.69 27.73
CA PRO A 131 -8.30 16.64 26.79
C PRO A 131 -7.64 16.57 25.40
N VAL A 132 -8.40 16.85 24.33
CA VAL A 132 -7.93 16.74 22.93
C VAL A 132 -6.65 17.55 22.67
N GLY A 133 -6.56 18.77 23.20
CA GLY A 133 -5.36 19.62 23.06
C GLY A 133 -4.10 19.01 23.70
N LEU A 134 -4.24 18.28 24.81
CA LEU A 134 -3.13 17.59 25.47
C LEU A 134 -2.72 16.32 24.70
N ARG A 135 -3.67 15.59 24.12
CA ARG A 135 -3.39 14.45 23.24
C ARG A 135 -2.56 14.87 22.01
N LYS A 136 -2.95 15.98 21.39
CA LYS A 136 -2.23 16.59 20.26
C LYS A 136 -0.78 16.92 20.65
N HIS A 137 -0.58 17.59 21.78
CA HIS A 137 0.76 17.98 22.23
C HIS A 137 1.65 16.77 22.55
N LEU A 138 1.11 15.75 23.22
CA LEU A 138 1.84 14.51 23.50
C LEU A 138 2.23 13.77 22.22
N GLN A 139 1.35 13.76 21.21
CA GLN A 139 1.65 13.15 19.93
C GLN A 139 2.70 13.93 19.14
N GLN A 140 2.65 15.27 19.15
CA GLN A 140 3.70 16.11 18.58
C GLN A 140 5.06 15.84 19.23
N ILE A 141 5.10 15.63 20.56
CA ILE A 141 6.32 15.25 21.27
C ILE A 141 6.78 13.85 20.85
N TYR A 142 5.86 12.87 20.83
CA TYR A 142 6.16 11.49 20.46
C TYR A 142 6.74 11.38 19.04
N LEU A 143 6.22 12.18 18.11
CA LEU A 143 6.65 12.22 16.71
C LEU A 143 7.80 13.21 16.45
N ARG A 144 8.43 13.79 17.48
CA ARG A 144 9.61 14.66 17.26
C ARG A 144 10.72 13.87 16.54
N GLY A 145 11.32 14.51 15.53
CA GLY A 145 12.36 13.89 14.71
C GLY A 145 11.83 12.93 13.65
N TRP A 146 10.52 12.95 13.37
CA TRP A 146 9.91 12.20 12.27
C TRP A 146 10.65 12.43 10.94
N ASP A 147 11.05 13.69 10.69
CA ASP A 147 11.81 14.18 9.53
C ASP A 147 13.23 13.60 9.41
N ARG A 148 13.74 12.99 10.48
CA ARG A 148 15.07 12.36 10.53
C ARG A 148 15.01 10.85 10.38
N THR A 149 13.83 10.26 10.26
CA THR A 149 13.68 8.82 10.06
C THR A 149 14.16 8.47 8.65
N PRO A 150 15.18 7.63 8.50
CA PRO A 150 15.81 7.45 7.20
C PRO A 150 15.07 6.49 6.26
N PHE A 151 14.24 5.60 6.82
CA PHE A 151 13.55 4.56 6.07
C PHE A 151 12.23 4.17 6.75
N PRO A 152 11.12 4.00 6.01
CA PRO A 152 10.96 4.27 4.56
C PRO A 152 11.25 5.74 4.19
N ARG A 153 11.55 6.04 2.93
CA ARG A 153 11.89 7.40 2.47
C ARG A 153 10.67 8.32 2.47
N TRP A 154 10.78 9.47 3.14
CA TRP A 154 9.76 10.53 3.10
C TRP A 154 9.90 11.39 1.82
N PRO A 155 8.82 11.91 1.22
CA PRO A 155 7.41 11.76 1.61
C PRO A 155 6.71 10.52 1.04
N VAL A 156 7.34 9.81 0.10
CA VAL A 156 6.85 8.56 -0.50
C VAL A 156 8.05 7.66 -0.76
N ASP A 157 7.94 6.38 -0.40
CA ASP A 157 8.97 5.37 -0.65
C ASP A 157 8.57 4.45 -1.81
N PHE A 158 9.56 4.19 -2.68
CA PHE A 158 9.40 3.40 -3.91
C PHE A 158 10.30 2.17 -3.94
N SER A 159 10.76 1.66 -2.79
CA SER A 159 11.77 0.61 -2.77
C SER A 159 11.29 -0.66 -3.46
N VAL A 160 10.00 -1.02 -3.34
CA VAL A 160 9.43 -2.18 -4.05
C VAL A 160 9.40 -1.94 -5.56
N GLU A 161 8.98 -0.76 -6.02
CA GLU A 161 8.98 -0.41 -7.44
C GLU A 161 10.40 -0.40 -8.02
N ASP A 162 11.37 0.16 -7.28
CA ASP A 162 12.79 0.21 -7.66
C ASP A 162 13.38 -1.21 -7.82
N ILE A 163 13.03 -2.15 -6.94
CA ILE A 163 13.43 -3.57 -7.07
C ILE A 163 12.83 -4.18 -8.34
N LEU A 164 11.50 -4.07 -8.52
CA LEU A 164 10.78 -4.71 -9.63
C LEU A 164 11.22 -4.19 -11.00
N GLU A 165 11.44 -2.88 -11.14
CA GLU A 165 11.97 -2.30 -12.38
C GLU A 165 13.39 -2.74 -12.67
N ARG A 166 14.24 -2.85 -11.65
CA ARG A 166 15.61 -3.32 -11.81
C ARG A 166 15.65 -4.80 -12.21
N LEU A 167 14.77 -5.62 -11.63
CA LEU A 167 14.59 -7.03 -12.03
C LEU A 167 14.18 -7.12 -13.50
N LEU A 168 13.19 -6.32 -13.93
CA LEU A 168 12.76 -6.27 -15.32
C LEU A 168 13.91 -5.86 -16.25
N LEU A 169 14.60 -4.77 -15.92
CA LEU A 169 15.71 -4.22 -16.68
C LEU A 169 16.82 -5.26 -16.91
N ILE A 170 17.24 -5.94 -15.84
CA ILE A 170 18.31 -6.95 -15.93
C ILE A 170 17.85 -8.14 -16.75
N SER A 171 16.60 -8.58 -16.58
CA SER A 171 16.06 -9.70 -17.37
C SER A 171 15.97 -9.36 -18.86
N MET A 172 15.46 -8.18 -19.20
CA MET A 172 15.42 -7.68 -20.58
C MET A 172 16.82 -7.66 -21.21
N LYS A 173 17.82 -7.14 -20.50
CA LYS A 173 19.22 -7.11 -20.97
C LYS A 173 19.82 -8.50 -21.13
N ALA A 174 19.61 -9.40 -20.17
CA ALA A 174 20.11 -10.77 -20.23
C ALA A 174 19.53 -11.56 -21.41
N GLN A 175 18.28 -11.28 -21.78
CA GLN A 175 17.60 -11.94 -22.89
C GLN A 175 17.75 -11.23 -24.24
N GLY A 176 18.38 -10.05 -24.28
CA GLY A 176 18.48 -9.24 -25.50
C GLY A 176 17.12 -8.69 -25.98
N ILE A 177 16.15 -8.54 -25.07
CA ILE A 177 14.80 -8.04 -25.36
C ILE A 177 14.78 -6.52 -25.13
N THR A 178 14.34 -5.76 -26.12
CA THR A 178 14.22 -4.29 -26.03
C THR A 178 12.83 -3.83 -25.62
N GLU A 179 11.82 -4.67 -25.77
CA GLU A 179 10.43 -4.35 -25.46
C GLU A 179 9.69 -5.58 -24.89
N VAL A 180 8.98 -5.41 -23.77
CA VAL A 180 8.17 -6.44 -23.13
C VAL A 180 6.71 -6.00 -23.09
N PRO A 181 5.79 -6.73 -23.74
CA PRO A 181 4.36 -6.48 -23.65
C PRO A 181 3.84 -6.97 -22.29
N PHE A 182 2.91 -6.21 -21.71
CA PHE A 182 2.37 -6.50 -20.39
C PHE A 182 0.96 -5.89 -20.24
N ILE A 183 0.19 -6.34 -19.24
CA ILE A 183 -1.13 -5.77 -18.96
C ILE A 183 -0.94 -4.51 -18.13
N TRP A 184 -1.40 -3.36 -18.63
CA TRP A 184 -1.28 -2.09 -17.92
C TRP A 184 -1.91 -2.14 -16.52
N PHE A 185 -1.42 -1.28 -15.62
CA PHE A 185 -1.72 -1.38 -14.20
C PHE A 185 -3.16 -1.01 -13.85
N TRP A 186 -3.71 -0.02 -14.55
CA TRP A 186 -5.02 0.57 -14.29
C TRP A 186 -5.95 0.43 -15.49
N PRO A 187 -7.28 0.43 -15.29
CA PRO A 187 -8.21 0.31 -16.39
C PRO A 187 -8.09 1.49 -17.35
N GLU A 188 -8.48 1.25 -18.60
CA GLU A 188 -8.59 2.23 -19.68
C GLU A 188 -7.28 2.97 -19.99
N GLY A 189 -6.14 2.43 -19.54
CA GLY A 189 -4.82 3.04 -19.75
C GLY A 189 -4.52 4.18 -18.77
N ALA A 190 -5.31 4.36 -17.69
CA ALA A 190 -5.12 5.44 -16.74
C ALA A 190 -3.69 5.43 -16.16
N PRO A 191 -3.02 6.58 -16.01
CA PRO A 191 -1.63 6.62 -15.56
C PRO A 191 -1.48 6.31 -14.08
N GLY A 192 -2.55 6.32 -13.30
CA GLY A 192 -2.60 6.10 -11.86
C GLY A 192 -4.03 5.89 -11.40
N CYS A 193 -4.20 5.66 -10.10
CA CYS A 193 -5.51 5.60 -9.45
C CYS A 193 -5.54 6.55 -8.25
N ALA A 194 -6.69 7.14 -7.95
CA ALA A 194 -6.92 7.81 -6.68
C ALA A 194 -8.17 7.26 -5.97
N ILE A 195 -8.06 7.09 -4.65
CA ILE A 195 -9.17 6.77 -3.75
C ILE A 195 -9.24 7.80 -2.64
N MET A 196 -10.47 8.15 -2.23
CA MET A 196 -10.76 9.05 -1.11
C MET A 196 -11.44 8.25 -0.01
N THR A 197 -10.95 8.35 1.23
CA THR A 197 -11.56 7.68 2.38
C THR A 197 -11.80 8.63 3.55
N HIS A 198 -12.83 8.33 4.34
CA HIS A 198 -13.29 9.15 5.46
C HIS A 198 -13.38 8.35 6.75
N ASP A 199 -12.41 8.56 7.64
CA ASP A 199 -12.33 7.89 8.93
C ASP A 199 -13.16 8.65 9.97
N ILE A 200 -14.32 8.10 10.33
CA ILE A 200 -15.28 8.74 11.25
C ILE A 200 -14.99 8.31 12.69
N GLU A 201 -14.52 9.22 13.53
CA GLU A 201 -14.07 8.90 14.89
C GLU A 201 -15.03 9.30 16.00
N GLN A 202 -15.85 10.35 15.81
CA GLN A 202 -16.76 10.90 16.83
C GLN A 202 -18.17 11.18 16.30
N PRO A 203 -19.16 11.38 17.20
CA PRO A 203 -20.53 11.72 16.79
C PRO A 203 -20.62 12.96 15.89
N ALA A 204 -19.82 14.00 16.15
CA ALA A 204 -19.82 15.22 15.34
C ALA A 204 -19.38 14.96 13.89
N GLY A 205 -18.35 14.12 13.69
CA GLY A 205 -17.93 13.69 12.35
C GLY A 205 -19.00 12.85 11.65
N ARG A 206 -19.67 11.94 12.40
CA ARG A 206 -20.80 11.16 11.87
C ARG A 206 -21.93 12.08 11.38
N ASP A 207 -22.32 13.06 12.20
CA ASP A 207 -23.43 13.97 11.90
C ASP A 207 -23.11 14.89 10.72
N PHE A 208 -21.83 15.21 10.50
CA PHE A 208 -21.34 16.02 9.38
C PHE A 208 -21.18 15.23 8.05
N CYS A 209 -21.39 13.91 8.05
CA CYS A 209 -21.18 13.09 6.86
C CYS A 209 -22.06 13.51 5.67
N ALA A 210 -23.28 14.02 5.93
CA ALA A 210 -24.19 14.45 4.86
C ALA A 210 -23.62 15.64 4.07
N GLU A 211 -23.15 16.67 4.78
CA GLU A 211 -22.50 17.84 4.19
C GLU A 211 -21.16 17.47 3.56
N LEU A 212 -20.40 16.55 4.17
CA LEU A 212 -19.15 16.08 3.57
C LEU A 212 -19.39 15.35 2.24
N MET A 213 -20.48 14.58 2.13
CA MET A 213 -20.90 13.99 0.86
C MET A 213 -21.30 15.06 -0.17
N ASP A 214 -21.85 16.20 0.24
CA ASP A 214 -22.14 17.31 -0.69
C ASP A 214 -20.87 17.90 -1.30
N LEU A 215 -19.79 18.05 -0.50
CA LEU A 215 -18.50 18.52 -1.01
C LEU A 215 -17.91 17.55 -2.05
N ASN A 216 -17.96 16.27 -1.73
CA ASN A 216 -17.52 15.18 -2.61
C ASN A 216 -18.33 15.15 -3.93
N ASP A 217 -19.65 15.25 -3.83
CA ASP A 217 -20.57 15.24 -4.98
C ASP A 217 -20.36 16.46 -5.88
N ALA A 218 -20.11 17.64 -5.30
CA ALA A 218 -19.80 18.85 -6.06
C ALA A 218 -18.54 18.70 -6.91
N ALA A 219 -17.57 17.88 -6.48
CA ALA A 219 -16.37 17.54 -7.25
C ALA A 219 -16.53 16.29 -8.13
N GLY A 220 -17.68 15.59 -8.04
CA GLY A 220 -17.88 14.30 -8.71
C GLY A 220 -16.88 13.23 -8.26
N ILE A 221 -16.44 13.26 -7.00
CA ILE A 221 -15.50 12.31 -6.41
C ILE A 221 -16.24 11.54 -5.32
N LYS A 222 -16.43 10.24 -5.50
CA LYS A 222 -17.00 9.38 -4.45
C LYS A 222 -15.91 8.88 -3.52
N ALA A 223 -16.29 8.70 -2.26
CA ALA A 223 -15.41 8.27 -1.19
C ALA A 223 -15.96 7.03 -0.46
N SER A 224 -15.10 6.37 0.30
CA SER A 224 -15.49 5.33 1.25
C SER A 224 -15.52 5.90 2.66
N PHE A 225 -16.55 5.60 3.44
CA PHE A 225 -16.71 6.02 4.83
C PHE A 225 -16.41 4.86 5.77
N GLN A 226 -15.40 5.04 6.61
CA GLN A 226 -14.90 4.08 7.58
C GLN A 226 -15.65 4.30 8.89
N VAL A 227 -16.61 3.39 9.16
CA VAL A 227 -17.57 3.48 10.27
C VAL A 227 -17.12 2.57 11.41
N VAL A 228 -16.96 3.13 12.61
CA VAL A 228 -16.67 2.37 13.84
C VAL A 228 -17.98 1.79 14.36
N PRO A 229 -18.16 0.46 14.40
CA PRO A 229 -19.47 -0.13 14.70
C PRO A 229 -19.89 -0.02 16.16
N GLU A 230 -18.93 0.13 17.10
CA GLU A 230 -19.24 0.14 18.54
C GLU A 230 -18.65 1.34 19.28
N VAL A 231 -19.30 1.67 20.41
CA VAL A 231 -18.86 2.60 21.46
C VAL A 231 -18.81 4.09 21.04
N ARG A 232 -18.38 4.41 19.81
CA ARG A 232 -18.10 5.79 19.39
C ARG A 232 -19.35 6.62 19.15
N TYR A 233 -20.33 6.05 18.47
CA TYR A 233 -21.60 6.68 18.12
C TYR A 233 -22.61 5.61 17.74
N SER A 234 -23.91 5.96 17.71
CA SER A 234 -24.92 5.04 17.19
C SER A 234 -24.80 4.92 15.67
N VAL A 235 -24.84 3.69 15.17
CA VAL A 235 -24.88 3.40 13.74
C VAL A 235 -26.24 2.78 13.46
N ASP A 236 -27.15 3.57 12.91
CA ASP A 236 -28.47 3.09 12.50
C ASP A 236 -28.53 2.82 11.00
N ASN A 237 -29.55 2.05 10.59
CA ASN A 237 -29.73 1.69 9.19
C ASN A 237 -30.00 2.89 8.28
N ASN A 238 -30.60 3.97 8.78
CA ASN A 238 -30.89 5.15 7.95
C ASN A 238 -29.58 5.87 7.60
N TYR A 239 -28.65 5.96 8.53
CA TYR A 239 -27.31 6.50 8.32
C TYR A 239 -26.55 5.69 7.26
N LEU A 240 -26.52 4.36 7.37
CA LEU A 240 -25.86 3.50 6.39
C LEU A 240 -26.53 3.59 5.01
N GLU A 241 -27.86 3.58 4.96
CA GLU A 241 -28.60 3.70 3.69
C GLU A 241 -28.44 5.07 3.04
N LEU A 242 -28.27 6.15 3.81
CA LEU A 242 -27.95 7.47 3.27
C LEU A 242 -26.63 7.45 2.48
N ILE A 243 -25.58 6.87 3.06
CA ILE A 243 -24.26 6.75 2.40
C ILE A 243 -24.39 5.93 1.10
N ARG A 244 -25.04 4.75 1.17
CA ARG A 244 -25.21 3.86 0.02
C ARG A 244 -26.03 4.48 -1.10
N ARG A 245 -27.18 5.09 -0.78
CA ARG A 245 -28.09 5.68 -1.79
C ARG A 245 -27.45 6.82 -2.55
N ARG A 246 -26.50 7.53 -1.91
CA ARG A 246 -25.69 8.56 -2.57
C ARG A 246 -24.51 7.99 -3.37
N GLY A 247 -24.34 6.67 -3.43
CA GLY A 247 -23.27 6.03 -4.21
C GLY A 247 -21.89 6.07 -3.55
N PHE A 248 -21.83 6.32 -2.24
CA PHE A 248 -20.61 6.21 -1.45
C PHE A 248 -20.47 4.80 -0.88
N GLU A 249 -19.24 4.43 -0.52
CA GLU A 249 -18.93 3.12 0.04
C GLU A 249 -18.91 3.19 1.58
N ILE A 250 -19.22 2.07 2.23
CA ILE A 250 -19.05 1.90 3.68
C ILE A 250 -17.96 0.86 3.90
N CYS A 251 -17.12 1.08 4.90
CA CYS A 251 -16.05 0.21 5.34
C CYS A 251 -16.11 0.04 6.86
N VAL A 252 -15.78 -1.14 7.39
CA VAL A 252 -15.67 -1.32 8.85
C VAL A 252 -14.38 -0.67 9.34
N HIS A 253 -14.47 0.20 10.33
CA HIS A 253 -13.34 0.90 10.94
C HIS A 253 -13.08 0.40 12.35
N ASP A 254 -12.14 -0.55 12.50
CA ASP A 254 -11.88 -1.21 13.77
C ASP A 254 -13.18 -1.85 14.34
N LEU A 255 -13.17 -2.24 15.62
CA LEU A 255 -14.38 -2.63 16.33
C LEU A 255 -14.94 -1.45 17.14
N ASN A 256 -14.09 -0.83 17.93
CA ASN A 256 -14.46 0.26 18.84
C ASN A 256 -13.42 1.40 18.86
N HIS A 257 -12.36 1.26 18.06
CA HIS A 257 -11.30 2.25 17.91
C HIS A 257 -10.57 2.56 19.23
N ASP A 258 -10.44 1.57 20.14
CA ASP A 258 -9.79 1.74 21.45
C ASP A 258 -8.25 1.67 21.41
N GLY A 259 -7.67 1.40 20.23
CA GLY A 259 -6.24 1.28 20.00
C GLY A 259 -5.62 -0.05 20.44
N ARG A 260 -6.45 -1.05 20.78
CA ARG A 260 -6.02 -2.34 21.32
C ARG A 260 -6.34 -3.54 20.44
N LEU A 261 -6.92 -3.34 19.25
CA LEU A 261 -7.29 -4.42 18.35
C LEU A 261 -6.12 -5.41 18.10
N PHE A 262 -4.91 -4.89 17.87
CA PHE A 262 -3.69 -5.69 17.63
C PHE A 262 -2.81 -5.86 18.88
N GLU A 263 -3.38 -5.86 20.09
CA GLU A 263 -2.60 -6.00 21.33
C GLU A 263 -2.27 -7.47 21.66
N ASN A 264 -3.26 -8.36 21.58
CA ASN A 264 -3.14 -9.80 21.82
C ASN A 264 -3.84 -10.55 20.68
N LYS A 265 -3.25 -11.65 20.20
CA LYS A 265 -3.82 -12.50 19.15
C LYS A 265 -5.15 -13.12 19.56
N GLU A 266 -5.28 -13.58 20.81
CA GLU A 266 -6.51 -14.22 21.31
C GLU A 266 -7.67 -13.22 21.32
N GLU A 267 -7.43 -12.03 21.85
CA GLU A 267 -8.40 -10.94 21.85
C GLU A 267 -8.70 -10.43 20.43
N PHE A 268 -7.69 -10.36 19.56
CA PHE A 268 -7.89 -10.05 18.15
C PHE A 268 -8.84 -11.04 17.49
N LEU A 269 -8.66 -12.35 17.69
CA LEU A 269 -9.54 -13.37 17.11
C LEU A 269 -10.98 -13.22 17.63
N ARG A 270 -11.17 -12.97 18.93
CA ARG A 270 -12.49 -12.69 19.51
C ARG A 270 -13.14 -11.44 18.91
N ARG A 271 -12.36 -10.38 18.69
CA ARG A 271 -12.84 -9.15 18.04
C ARG A 271 -13.09 -9.34 16.54
N ALA A 272 -12.30 -10.15 15.86
CA ALA A 272 -12.43 -10.47 14.45
C ALA A 272 -13.79 -11.11 14.15
N GLU A 273 -14.28 -12.02 15.00
CA GLU A 273 -15.63 -12.59 14.87
C GLU A 273 -16.72 -11.50 14.84
N ARG A 274 -16.60 -10.48 15.71
CA ARG A 274 -17.54 -9.35 15.75
C ARG A 274 -17.36 -8.40 14.57
N ILE A 275 -16.11 -8.12 14.16
CA ILE A 275 -15.81 -7.34 12.97
C ILE A 275 -16.43 -8.00 11.73
N ASN A 276 -16.31 -9.32 11.59
CA ASN A 276 -16.89 -10.08 10.47
C ASN A 276 -18.42 -10.01 10.49
N HIS A 277 -19.04 -10.08 11.68
CA HIS A 277 -20.47 -9.85 11.81
C HIS A 277 -20.89 -8.46 11.31
N TYR A 278 -20.17 -7.41 11.71
CA TYR A 278 -20.45 -6.05 11.22
C TYR A 278 -20.14 -5.87 9.74
N ALA A 279 -19.14 -6.56 9.19
CA ALA A 279 -18.87 -6.53 7.75
C ALA A 279 -20.09 -7.06 6.97
N GLN A 280 -20.74 -8.12 7.47
CA GLN A 280 -21.99 -8.63 6.91
C GLN A 280 -23.16 -7.65 7.08
N GLU A 281 -23.34 -7.09 8.28
CA GLU A 281 -24.41 -6.12 8.57
C GLU A 281 -24.27 -4.84 7.71
N PHE A 282 -23.05 -4.32 7.61
CA PHE A 282 -22.71 -3.15 6.79
C PHE A 282 -22.60 -3.49 5.30
N ARG A 283 -22.77 -4.76 4.90
CA ARG A 283 -22.69 -5.23 3.51
C ARG A 283 -21.42 -4.75 2.82
N THR A 284 -20.31 -4.82 3.53
CA THR A 284 -19.00 -4.38 3.04
C THR A 284 -18.02 -5.53 3.09
N ARG A 285 -16.94 -5.37 2.33
CA ARG A 285 -15.77 -6.26 2.36
C ARG A 285 -14.48 -5.47 2.58
N GLY A 286 -14.60 -4.20 2.96
CA GLY A 286 -13.48 -3.32 3.29
C GLY A 286 -13.26 -3.27 4.79
N PHE A 287 -12.00 -3.16 5.18
CA PHE A 287 -11.58 -2.88 6.56
C PHE A 287 -10.57 -1.73 6.64
N ARG A 288 -10.60 -1.03 7.77
CA ARG A 288 -9.61 -0.03 8.20
C ARG A 288 -9.35 -0.26 9.69
N ALA A 289 -8.09 -0.37 10.10
CA ALA A 289 -7.71 -0.46 11.48
C ALA A 289 -7.64 0.92 12.14
N GLY A 290 -8.07 0.99 13.40
CA GLY A 290 -8.03 2.22 14.16
C GLY A 290 -6.60 2.68 14.43
N ALA A 291 -6.37 3.98 14.25
CA ALA A 291 -5.04 4.59 14.37
C ALA A 291 -3.95 3.91 13.52
N MET A 292 -4.34 3.18 12.46
CA MET A 292 -3.45 2.44 11.57
C MET A 292 -2.55 1.41 12.29
N TYR A 293 -2.96 0.95 13.47
CA TYR A 293 -2.30 -0.19 14.11
C TYR A 293 -2.51 -1.43 13.26
N ARG A 294 -1.47 -2.26 13.14
CA ARG A 294 -1.51 -3.37 12.20
C ARG A 294 -0.61 -4.52 12.61
N ASN A 295 -1.10 -5.72 12.36
CA ASN A 295 -0.35 -6.95 12.28
C ASN A 295 -0.89 -7.74 11.09
N GLN A 296 -0.25 -7.57 9.93
CA GLN A 296 -0.72 -8.09 8.64
C GLN A 296 -0.88 -9.62 8.64
N GLU A 297 -0.07 -10.34 9.43
CA GLU A 297 -0.14 -11.81 9.59
C GLU A 297 -1.47 -12.29 10.21
N TRP A 298 -2.25 -11.39 10.80
CA TRP A 298 -3.53 -11.72 11.44
C TRP A 298 -4.75 -11.42 10.54
N PHE A 299 -4.56 -10.79 9.38
CA PHE A 299 -5.66 -10.36 8.50
C PHE A 299 -6.50 -11.53 7.98
N ASN A 300 -5.95 -12.73 7.89
CA ASN A 300 -6.69 -13.93 7.48
C ASN A 300 -7.85 -14.33 8.42
N ALA A 301 -7.95 -13.74 9.63
CA ALA A 301 -9.11 -13.96 10.49
C ALA A 301 -10.29 -13.03 10.17
N LEU A 302 -10.09 -12.02 9.31
CA LEU A 302 -11.11 -11.08 8.90
C LEU A 302 -11.75 -11.54 7.59
N ASP A 303 -13.08 -11.59 7.54
CA ASP A 303 -13.87 -11.96 6.36
C ASP A 303 -14.03 -10.77 5.40
N ILE A 304 -12.90 -10.22 4.96
CA ILE A 304 -12.79 -9.01 4.13
C ILE A 304 -12.10 -9.34 2.79
N SER A 305 -12.34 -8.52 1.77
CA SER A 305 -11.61 -8.59 0.50
C SER A 305 -10.45 -7.60 0.44
N TYR A 306 -10.55 -6.43 1.08
CA TYR A 306 -9.46 -5.48 1.09
C TYR A 306 -9.30 -4.80 2.43
N ASP A 307 -8.05 -4.48 2.74
CA ASP A 307 -7.65 -3.64 3.85
C ASP A 307 -7.02 -2.35 3.29
N MET A 308 -6.99 -1.31 4.10
CA MET A 308 -6.29 -0.07 3.76
C MET A 308 -5.28 0.33 4.84
N SER A 309 -5.06 -0.48 5.87
CA SER A 309 -4.45 -0.07 7.15
C SER A 309 -2.93 0.09 7.12
N VAL A 310 -2.28 -0.13 5.98
CA VAL A 310 -0.82 -0.09 5.87
C VAL A 310 -0.38 1.20 5.16
N PRO A 311 0.33 2.12 5.84
CA PRO A 311 0.90 3.28 5.18
C PRO A 311 2.09 2.89 4.30
N ASN A 312 2.34 3.67 3.25
CA ASN A 312 3.58 3.61 2.46
C ASN A 312 4.78 4.01 3.33
N VAL A 313 4.65 5.12 4.05
CA VAL A 313 5.65 5.68 4.97
C VAL A 313 4.97 6.08 6.27
N ALA A 314 5.29 5.41 7.38
CA ALA A 314 4.63 5.61 8.67
C ALA A 314 5.38 6.60 9.60
N HIS A 315 5.97 7.67 9.06
CA HIS A 315 6.78 8.62 9.85
C HIS A 315 5.93 9.44 10.83
N LEU A 316 4.68 9.73 10.45
CA LEU A 316 3.74 10.53 11.23
C LEU A 316 2.67 9.67 11.92
N GLU A 317 2.86 8.35 11.94
CA GLU A 317 1.88 7.40 12.45
C GLU A 317 2.26 6.88 13.85
N PRO A 318 1.28 6.48 14.69
CA PRO A 318 1.56 5.91 16.00
C PRO A 318 2.38 4.60 15.93
N GLN A 319 2.24 3.84 14.84
CA GLN A 319 3.04 2.65 14.55
C GLN A 319 3.99 2.91 13.37
N SER A 320 5.28 3.00 13.69
CA SER A 320 6.38 3.12 12.73
C SER A 320 6.44 1.96 11.74
N GLY A 321 6.99 2.21 10.56
CA GLY A 321 7.13 1.23 9.47
C GLY A 321 6.69 1.82 8.14
N GLY A 322 6.06 0.99 7.32
CA GLY A 322 5.52 1.31 6.01
C GLY A 322 5.80 0.22 4.97
N CYS A 323 4.87 0.01 4.03
CA CYS A 323 4.97 -1.09 3.05
C CYS A 323 5.97 -0.83 1.90
N CYS A 324 6.52 0.38 1.79
CA CYS A 324 7.52 0.76 0.78
C CYS A 324 7.07 0.55 -0.68
N THR A 325 5.77 0.55 -0.93
CA THR A 325 5.16 0.43 -2.26
C THR A 325 4.00 1.40 -2.40
N VAL A 326 3.77 1.89 -3.61
CA VAL A 326 2.58 2.70 -3.96
C VAL A 326 1.54 1.90 -4.73
N MET A 327 1.75 0.59 -4.87
CA MET A 327 0.85 -0.31 -5.57
C MET A 327 0.06 -1.17 -4.58
N PRO A 328 -1.21 -1.49 -4.87
CA PRO A 328 -1.90 -2.56 -4.18
C PRO A 328 -1.15 -3.88 -4.23
N TYR A 329 -1.27 -4.67 -3.16
CA TYR A 329 -0.63 -5.98 -3.06
C TYR A 329 -1.47 -6.95 -2.23
N PHE A 330 -1.37 -8.24 -2.53
CA PHE A 330 -2.14 -9.26 -1.82
C PHE A 330 -1.40 -9.74 -0.56
N ILE A 331 -2.12 -9.83 0.55
CA ILE A 331 -1.74 -10.51 1.79
C ILE A 331 -2.65 -11.74 1.88
N GLY A 332 -2.17 -12.87 1.38
CA GLY A 332 -3.04 -14.03 1.13
C GLY A 332 -4.16 -13.67 0.16
N ASN A 333 -5.40 -13.67 0.65
CA ASN A 333 -6.58 -13.30 -0.15
C ASN A 333 -7.04 -11.85 0.03
N VAL A 334 -6.51 -11.12 1.02
CA VAL A 334 -6.85 -9.71 1.28
C VAL A 334 -5.98 -8.84 0.38
N LEU A 335 -6.59 -7.90 -0.34
CA LEU A 335 -5.85 -6.87 -1.08
C LEU A 335 -5.57 -5.70 -0.14
N GLU A 336 -4.30 -5.39 0.11
CA GLU A 336 -3.92 -4.14 0.75
C GLU A 336 -3.95 -3.00 -0.27
N LEU A 337 -4.64 -1.92 0.08
CA LEU A 337 -4.68 -0.65 -0.62
C LEU A 337 -3.92 0.39 0.22
N PRO A 338 -2.60 0.52 0.03
CA PRO A 338 -1.77 1.25 0.98
C PRO A 338 -2.15 2.73 1.07
N LEU A 339 -2.06 3.31 2.27
CA LEU A 339 -2.14 4.75 2.47
C LEU A 339 -0.86 5.41 1.93
N THR A 340 -0.96 6.13 0.81
CA THR A 340 0.21 6.70 0.12
C THR A 340 0.34 8.21 0.26
N ALA A 341 -0.73 8.91 0.66
CA ALA A 341 -0.68 10.33 1.02
C ALA A 341 -0.70 10.52 2.54
N THR A 342 -0.18 11.66 3.00
CA THR A 342 -0.23 12.03 4.43
C THR A 342 -1.68 12.24 4.89
N GLN A 343 -2.05 11.76 6.08
CA GLN A 343 -3.40 12.00 6.62
C GLN A 343 -3.62 13.47 6.95
N ASP A 344 -4.86 13.94 6.85
CA ASP A 344 -5.25 15.30 7.24
C ASP A 344 -4.91 15.63 8.69
N TYR A 345 -5.09 14.68 9.63
CA TYR A 345 -4.69 14.86 11.03
C TYR A 345 -3.19 15.19 11.14
N SER A 346 -2.34 14.40 10.49
CA SER A 346 -0.90 14.59 10.50
C SER A 346 -0.50 15.92 9.86
N LEU A 347 -1.14 16.27 8.75
CA LEU A 347 -0.92 17.54 8.06
C LEU A 347 -1.30 18.75 8.93
N PHE A 348 -2.52 18.77 9.49
CA PHE A 348 -3.08 19.92 10.21
C PHE A 348 -2.59 20.03 11.66
N HIS A 349 -2.32 18.91 12.32
CA HIS A 349 -2.09 18.87 13.75
C HIS A 349 -0.66 18.51 14.15
N ILE A 350 0.09 17.80 13.30
CA ILE A 350 1.50 17.49 13.57
C ILE A 350 2.42 18.45 12.81
N ILE A 351 2.24 18.57 11.49
CA ILE A 351 3.01 19.50 10.65
C ILE A 351 2.52 20.94 10.85
N GLY A 352 1.20 21.14 10.95
CA GLY A 352 0.60 22.47 11.08
C GLY A 352 0.46 23.22 9.74
N ASP A 353 0.52 22.50 8.62
CA ASP A 353 0.32 23.05 7.28
C ASP A 353 -1.16 22.97 6.91
N TYR A 354 -1.74 24.08 6.47
CA TYR A 354 -3.13 24.16 5.99
C TYR A 354 -3.13 24.61 4.53
N SER A 355 -2.33 23.92 3.73
CA SER A 355 -2.27 23.98 2.27
C SER A 355 -2.31 22.56 1.70
N ILE A 356 -2.39 22.44 0.38
CA ILE A 356 -2.36 21.14 -0.31
C ILE A 356 -0.98 20.83 -0.92
N GLU A 357 0.08 21.58 -0.58
CA GLU A 357 1.37 21.47 -1.27
C GLU A 357 2.07 20.13 -1.04
N LEU A 358 2.06 19.60 0.19
CA LEU A 358 2.58 18.26 0.46
C LEU A 358 1.78 17.19 -0.31
N TRP A 359 0.45 17.30 -0.36
CA TRP A 359 -0.38 16.37 -1.13
C TRP A 359 -0.10 16.45 -2.63
N LYS A 360 0.06 17.65 -3.19
CA LYS A 360 0.47 17.83 -4.60
C LYS A 360 1.80 17.16 -4.90
N GLN A 361 2.79 17.33 -4.02
CA GLN A 361 4.09 16.68 -4.15
C GLN A 361 3.95 15.15 -4.14
N GLN A 362 3.19 14.60 -3.19
CA GLN A 362 2.95 13.15 -3.11
C GLN A 362 2.19 12.63 -4.34
N ILE A 363 1.13 13.31 -4.78
CA ILE A 363 0.37 13.00 -6.00
C ILE A 363 1.32 12.88 -7.20
N GLU A 364 2.15 13.89 -7.45
CA GLU A 364 3.06 13.88 -8.61
C GLU A 364 4.09 12.76 -8.51
N MET A 365 4.70 12.56 -7.33
CA MET A 365 5.66 11.47 -7.11
C MET A 365 5.02 10.08 -7.35
N ILE A 366 3.80 9.86 -6.87
CA ILE A 366 3.07 8.60 -7.03
C ILE A 366 2.70 8.37 -8.50
N LEU A 367 2.22 9.41 -9.21
CA LEU A 367 1.84 9.31 -10.62
C LEU A 367 3.04 9.01 -11.53
N GLN A 368 4.23 9.52 -11.21
CA GLN A 368 5.47 9.17 -11.92
C GLN A 368 5.82 7.68 -11.84
N ARG A 369 5.25 6.96 -10.86
CA ARG A 369 5.44 5.52 -10.66
C ARG A 369 4.17 4.72 -10.97
N ASN A 370 3.19 5.36 -11.57
CA ASN A 370 1.87 4.82 -11.88
C ASN A 370 1.13 4.25 -10.67
N GLY A 371 1.33 4.82 -9.47
CA GLY A 371 0.80 4.27 -8.22
C GLY A 371 -0.66 4.61 -7.92
N LEU A 372 -1.10 4.07 -6.78
CA LEU A 372 -2.33 4.42 -6.10
C LEU A 372 -2.10 5.63 -5.20
N ILE A 373 -2.93 6.65 -5.33
CA ILE A 373 -3.02 7.80 -4.45
C ILE A 373 -4.17 7.52 -3.48
N SER A 374 -3.87 7.38 -2.20
CA SER A 374 -4.84 7.04 -1.16
C SER A 374 -4.81 8.10 -0.08
N PHE A 375 -5.97 8.68 0.24
CA PHE A 375 -6.14 9.71 1.26
C PHE A 375 -7.00 9.21 2.41
N ILE A 376 -6.70 9.66 3.62
CA ILE A 376 -7.60 9.62 4.78
C ILE A 376 -7.93 11.05 5.18
N ILE A 377 -9.22 11.37 5.19
CA ILE A 377 -9.76 12.66 5.59
C ILE A 377 -10.82 12.44 6.67
N HIS A 378 -10.63 12.97 7.87
CA HIS A 378 -11.56 12.76 8.97
C HIS A 378 -12.64 13.86 8.97
N PRO A 379 -13.94 13.52 8.89
CA PRO A 379 -15.02 14.50 9.04
C PRO A 379 -14.92 15.27 10.36
N ASP A 380 -14.38 14.63 11.41
CA ASP A 380 -14.15 15.20 12.73
C ASP A 380 -13.21 16.42 12.72
N TYR A 381 -12.33 16.54 11.70
CA TYR A 381 -11.40 17.67 11.56
C TYR A 381 -11.84 18.64 10.46
N VAL A 382 -12.32 18.13 9.33
CA VAL A 382 -12.74 18.99 8.19
C VAL A 382 -14.09 19.67 8.39
N ILE A 383 -14.79 19.41 9.50
CA ILE A 383 -15.93 20.23 9.93
C ILE A 383 -15.49 21.68 10.24
N GLU A 384 -14.24 21.89 10.68
CA GLU A 384 -13.70 23.23 10.87
C GLU A 384 -13.43 23.92 9.53
N LYS A 385 -13.93 25.16 9.37
CA LYS A 385 -13.92 25.89 8.10
C LYS A 385 -12.55 26.01 7.44
N ARG A 386 -11.48 26.17 8.23
CA ARG A 386 -10.12 26.24 7.70
C ARG A 386 -9.68 24.92 7.08
N ALA A 387 -9.90 23.80 7.78
CA ALA A 387 -9.59 22.47 7.27
C ALA A 387 -10.52 22.09 6.10
N GLN A 388 -11.81 22.47 6.19
CA GLN A 388 -12.80 22.29 5.12
C GLN A 388 -12.33 22.93 3.80
N ALA A 389 -11.82 24.17 3.85
CA ALA A 389 -11.32 24.86 2.67
C ALA A 389 -10.15 24.11 2.01
N VAL A 390 -9.21 23.60 2.80
CA VAL A 390 -8.08 22.81 2.28
C VAL A 390 -8.56 21.50 1.65
N TYR A 391 -9.58 20.86 2.23
CA TYR A 391 -10.18 19.66 1.64
C TYR A 391 -10.89 19.96 0.30
N VAL A 392 -11.62 21.07 0.20
CA VAL A 392 -12.23 21.52 -1.06
C VAL A 392 -11.15 21.80 -2.12
N ASP A 393 -10.04 22.43 -1.74
CA ASP A 393 -8.90 22.67 -2.63
C ASP A 393 -8.27 21.35 -3.13
N LEU A 394 -8.18 20.33 -2.26
CA LEU A 394 -7.71 19.00 -2.63
C LEU A 394 -8.65 18.35 -3.65
N LEU A 395 -9.96 18.38 -3.43
CA LEU A 395 -10.95 17.83 -4.36
C LEU A 395 -10.87 18.53 -5.73
N ALA A 396 -10.78 19.86 -5.74
CA ALA A 396 -10.62 20.64 -6.97
C ALA A 396 -9.30 20.36 -7.68
N HIS A 397 -8.23 20.05 -6.94
CA HIS A 397 -6.97 19.61 -7.54
C HIS A 397 -7.09 18.22 -8.17
N LEU A 398 -7.71 17.25 -7.50
CA LEU A 398 -7.91 15.90 -8.03
C LEU A 398 -8.81 15.91 -9.28
N ASP A 399 -9.85 16.73 -9.31
CA ASP A 399 -10.69 16.91 -10.50
C ASP A 399 -9.88 17.42 -11.71
N ARG A 400 -9.01 18.41 -11.50
CA ARG A 400 -8.09 18.88 -12.56
C ARG A 400 -7.14 17.79 -13.03
N VAL A 401 -6.51 17.06 -12.12
CA VAL A 401 -5.60 15.95 -12.48
C VAL A 401 -6.36 14.85 -13.25
N ARG A 402 -7.62 14.56 -12.87
CA ARG A 402 -8.51 13.66 -13.62
C ARG A 402 -8.75 14.16 -15.04
N ALA A 403 -9.10 15.42 -15.22
CA ALA A 403 -9.36 15.97 -16.55
C ALA A 403 -8.10 16.01 -17.43
N GLU A 404 -6.97 16.43 -16.87
CA GLU A 404 -5.73 16.65 -17.62
C GLU A 404 -4.97 15.34 -17.93
N ARG A 405 -4.97 14.39 -16.99
CA ARG A 405 -4.16 13.16 -17.09
C ARG A 405 -4.98 11.89 -17.20
N LYS A 406 -6.32 11.98 -17.28
CA LYS A 406 -7.23 10.81 -17.29
C LYS A 406 -7.01 9.91 -16.06
N LEU A 407 -6.82 10.54 -14.89
CA LEU A 407 -6.68 9.81 -13.62
C LEU A 407 -7.93 8.98 -13.33
N TRP A 408 -7.75 7.70 -13.00
CA TRP A 408 -8.86 6.88 -12.56
C TRP A 408 -9.16 7.18 -11.08
N ILE A 409 -10.27 7.87 -10.81
CA ILE A 409 -10.75 8.10 -9.45
C ILE A 409 -11.87 7.10 -9.17
N ALA A 410 -11.72 6.29 -8.12
CA ALA A 410 -12.60 5.16 -7.87
C ALA A 410 -12.90 4.95 -6.37
N LEU A 411 -13.95 4.18 -6.08
CA LEU A 411 -14.17 3.62 -4.75
C LEU A 411 -13.16 2.48 -4.48
N PRO A 412 -12.72 2.27 -3.22
CA PRO A 412 -11.81 1.17 -2.87
C PRO A 412 -12.26 -0.21 -3.36
N SER A 413 -13.56 -0.54 -3.26
CA SER A 413 -14.12 -1.80 -3.76
C SER A 413 -13.99 -1.97 -5.29
N ALA A 414 -14.00 -0.88 -6.06
CA ALA A 414 -13.76 -0.92 -7.49
C ALA A 414 -12.28 -1.20 -7.80
N VAL A 415 -11.36 -0.69 -6.97
CA VAL A 415 -9.93 -1.01 -7.03
C VAL A 415 -9.68 -2.48 -6.67
N ASP A 416 -10.30 -2.99 -5.61
CA ASP A 416 -10.26 -4.40 -5.23
C ASP A 416 -10.70 -5.32 -6.38
N ARG A 417 -11.88 -5.05 -6.95
CA ARG A 417 -12.39 -5.80 -8.10
C ARG A 417 -11.43 -5.76 -9.28
N TRP A 418 -10.90 -4.58 -9.63
CA TRP A 418 -9.95 -4.44 -10.74
C TRP A 418 -8.69 -5.27 -10.53
N TRP A 419 -8.08 -5.20 -9.35
CA TRP A 419 -6.83 -5.91 -9.05
C TRP A 419 -7.02 -7.42 -9.02
N ARG A 420 -8.17 -7.92 -8.54
CA ARG A 420 -8.52 -9.34 -8.63
C ARG A 420 -8.73 -9.78 -10.08
N ASN A 421 -9.52 -9.03 -10.85
CA ASN A 421 -9.73 -9.33 -12.26
C ASN A 421 -8.39 -9.35 -13.03
N ARG A 422 -7.55 -8.32 -12.82
CA ARG A 422 -6.22 -8.22 -13.42
C ARG A 422 -5.29 -9.36 -13.01
N ARG A 423 -5.37 -9.83 -11.76
CA ARG A 423 -4.62 -11.01 -11.30
C ARG A 423 -4.97 -12.25 -12.11
N ASP A 424 -6.24 -12.40 -12.50
CA ASP A 424 -6.75 -13.54 -13.26
C ASP A 424 -6.65 -13.35 -14.79
N MET A 425 -6.28 -12.15 -15.26
CA MET A 425 -6.02 -11.91 -16.67
C MET A 425 -4.71 -12.55 -17.14
N GLN A 426 -4.66 -12.84 -18.44
CA GLN A 426 -3.48 -13.36 -19.12
C GLN A 426 -3.24 -12.62 -20.42
N LEU A 427 -1.97 -12.38 -20.72
CA LEU A 427 -1.54 -11.86 -22.00
C LEU A 427 -1.23 -13.05 -22.93
N VAL A 428 -2.00 -13.19 -24.01
CA VAL A 428 -1.87 -14.32 -24.94
C VAL A 428 -1.46 -13.82 -26.32
N LYS A 429 -0.59 -14.59 -26.98
CA LYS A 429 -0.13 -14.30 -28.34
C LYS A 429 -1.24 -14.65 -29.33
N ASP A 430 -1.52 -13.75 -30.27
CA ASP A 430 -2.51 -13.92 -31.34
C ASP A 430 -1.88 -13.54 -32.68
N GLY A 431 -1.31 -14.54 -33.37
CA GLY A 431 -0.43 -14.30 -34.52
C GLY A 431 0.81 -13.50 -34.12
N GLU A 432 1.02 -12.34 -34.75
CA GLU A 432 2.09 -11.39 -34.40
C GLU A 432 1.65 -10.34 -33.35
N ALA A 433 0.37 -10.34 -32.98
CA ALA A 433 -0.19 -9.40 -32.01
C ALA A 433 -0.33 -10.04 -30.62
N TRP A 434 -0.68 -9.19 -29.65
CA TRP A 434 -1.03 -9.60 -28.29
C TRP A 434 -2.49 -9.28 -28.02
N ARG A 435 -3.17 -10.14 -27.26
CA ARG A 435 -4.51 -9.88 -26.75
C ARG A 435 -4.59 -10.26 -25.28
N ILE A 436 -5.54 -9.67 -24.57
CA ILE A 436 -5.81 -9.95 -23.16
C ILE A 436 -6.98 -10.91 -23.08
N GLU A 437 -6.84 -11.96 -22.26
CA GLU A 437 -7.91 -12.84 -21.83
C GLU A 437 -8.15 -12.72 -20.34
N GLY A 438 -9.36 -13.04 -19.89
CA GLY A 438 -9.77 -12.95 -18.49
C GLY A 438 -10.96 -12.01 -18.27
N PRO A 439 -11.39 -11.87 -17.01
CA PRO A 439 -12.53 -11.03 -16.63
C PRO A 439 -12.23 -9.54 -16.85
N ASP A 440 -13.23 -8.75 -17.27
CA ASP A 440 -13.14 -7.28 -17.42
C ASP A 440 -12.04 -6.81 -18.39
N LYS A 441 -11.65 -7.68 -19.34
CA LYS A 441 -10.55 -7.45 -20.31
C LYS A 441 -10.79 -6.25 -21.23
N GLU A 442 -12.04 -5.87 -21.47
CA GLU A 442 -12.46 -4.72 -22.26
C GLU A 442 -11.96 -3.40 -21.67
N ARG A 443 -11.78 -3.35 -20.35
CA ARG A 443 -11.18 -2.22 -19.64
C ARG A 443 -9.65 -2.31 -19.59
N ALA A 444 -9.06 -3.47 -19.87
CA ALA A 444 -7.61 -3.62 -19.85
C ALA A 444 -6.95 -3.02 -21.10
N ARG A 445 -5.69 -2.62 -20.95
CA ARG A 445 -4.86 -2.14 -22.05
C ARG A 445 -3.54 -2.89 -22.04
N ILE A 446 -3.03 -3.20 -23.23
CA ILE A 446 -1.68 -3.69 -23.41
C ILE A 446 -0.75 -2.48 -23.34
N ALA A 447 0.31 -2.61 -22.59
CA ALA A 447 1.40 -1.66 -22.54
C ALA A 447 2.71 -2.38 -22.80
N TYR A 448 3.73 -1.59 -23.08
CA TYR A 448 5.05 -2.06 -23.43
C TYR A 448 6.06 -1.43 -22.47
N ALA A 449 6.82 -2.28 -21.79
CA ALA A 449 8.00 -1.89 -21.05
C ALA A 449 9.17 -1.86 -22.03
N VAL A 450 9.71 -0.68 -22.28
CA VAL A 450 10.74 -0.41 -23.28
C VAL A 450 12.06 -0.14 -22.59
N LEU A 451 13.11 -0.79 -23.05
CA LEU A 451 14.48 -0.54 -22.63
C LEU A 451 14.94 0.81 -23.16
N ASP A 452 15.28 1.73 -22.25
CA ASP A 452 15.84 3.05 -22.58
C ASP A 452 17.15 3.23 -21.82
N GLY A 453 18.24 2.72 -22.40
CA GLY A 453 19.56 2.70 -21.79
C GLY A 453 19.61 1.86 -20.49
N ASP A 454 19.71 2.54 -19.36
CA ASP A 454 19.78 1.94 -18.01
C ASP A 454 18.47 2.07 -17.22
N ARG A 455 17.36 2.38 -17.89
CA ARG A 455 16.02 2.44 -17.30
C ARG A 455 14.98 1.73 -18.17
N VAL A 456 13.84 1.48 -17.56
CA VAL A 456 12.64 1.00 -18.24
C VAL A 456 11.64 2.16 -18.29
N ILE A 457 11.07 2.41 -19.46
CA ILE A 457 9.95 3.34 -19.64
C ILE A 457 8.72 2.57 -20.11
N TYR A 458 7.53 3.12 -19.88
CA TYR A 458 6.29 2.46 -20.29
C TYR A 458 5.56 3.23 -21.38
N ARG A 459 5.02 2.49 -22.34
CA ARG A 459 4.17 3.01 -23.41
C ARG A 459 2.87 2.22 -23.45
N VAL A 460 1.75 2.87 -23.22
CA VAL A 460 0.42 2.26 -23.35
C VAL A 460 0.06 2.22 -24.83
N GLN A 461 -0.46 1.09 -25.32
CA GLN A 461 -0.95 1.01 -26.69
C GLN A 461 -2.21 1.87 -26.84
N GLU A 462 -2.21 2.77 -27.81
CA GLU A 462 -3.39 3.59 -28.14
C GLU A 462 -4.50 2.71 -28.74
N GLN A 463 -5.76 3.04 -28.45
CA GLN A 463 -6.89 2.43 -29.15
C GLN A 463 -6.99 3.04 -30.55
N HIS A 464 -6.95 2.20 -31.58
CA HIS A 464 -7.40 2.57 -32.93
C HIS A 464 -8.91 2.44 -33.04
#